data_AF-A0A951W414-F1
#
_entry.id   AF-A0A951W414-F1
#
_cell.length_a   1.000
_cell.length_b   1.000
_cell.length_c   1.000
_cell.angle_alpha   90.00
_cell.angle_beta   90.00
_cell.angle_gamma   90.00
#
_symmetry.space_group_name_H-M   'P 1'
#
loop_
_entity.id
_entity.type
_entity.pdbx_description
1 polymer ?
#
loop_
_entity_poly.entity_id
_entity_poly.type
_entity_poly.pdbx_seq_one_letter_code
_entity_poly.pdbx_strand_id
1 'polypeptide(L)'
;MSFTQKPCHSVRGLFLQEHPPALKRHPLQRGNYSANASDPNQVTRQSVVWSKSRSRSRSRKSCPRQVGAKRGYCLPKPPSGRYPIGAARTRPTCFVFQPLHEDVAVPQNALTQYLTQTPPEKVEPGLVAYLAQLTEISRTAPVAARAVVQELADQRRYLKLIASENYCSLATQLAMGNLLTDKYAEGIPHQRFYEGCDNVDAVEAYACEQARKLFGAEHAYVQPHSGADANMVAYWAILTARVEVPTLEQMGVTNIAHMSQADWEKVRAALNNQRLMGMDYYSGGHLTHGYRRNLSAKMFDAYSYAVNRETGLLDYEALERMALEVKPLILLAGYSAYPREINFRRMREIADKAGAVFMVDMAHFAGLVAGGVFQGDANPVAHAHVVTSTTHKTLRGPRGGIVLCVKEFAEYVDKGCPLVIGGPLPHVMASKAVALTEANRPEFKEYAAKIVSNARALAAALTARGFTLATGGTDNHLMLINVAASCGLTGTQAASALRECGVTLNYNSLPYDPNGPMITSGLRIGTPAVTTLGMGPEEMAEIADIIKFVLDGTKAALLTTGDNAGKPSKKKYTLDAAVREEARSRVARLLGRFPVYPQLDLGLLQSCVE
;
A
#
# COMPACT_ATOMS: atom_id res chain seq x y z
N MET A 1 9.45 56.71 4.24
CA MET A 1 8.78 57.00 5.53
C MET A 1 7.34 56.48 5.46
N SER A 2 6.78 56.04 6.59
CA SER A 2 5.34 55.81 6.86
C SER A 2 4.40 55.49 5.68
N PHE A 3 4.02 54.21 5.54
CA PHE A 3 2.69 53.84 5.01
C PHE A 3 1.73 53.63 6.18
N THR A 4 0.50 54.13 6.06
CA THR A 4 -0.57 53.98 7.07
C THR A 4 -1.79 53.25 6.50
N GLN A 5 -2.44 52.44 7.33
CA GLN A 5 -3.56 51.58 6.94
C GLN A 5 -4.87 52.36 6.73
N LYS A 6 -5.78 51.79 5.93
CA LYS A 6 -7.24 51.93 6.10
C LYS A 6 -7.91 50.56 5.91
N PRO A 7 -9.00 50.24 6.63
CA PRO A 7 -9.67 48.94 6.58
C PRO A 7 -10.73 48.86 5.46
N CYS A 8 -11.12 47.63 5.10
CA CYS A 8 -12.18 47.36 4.12
C CYS A 8 -13.56 47.21 4.81
N HIS A 9 -14.63 47.62 4.12
CA HIS A 9 -16.01 47.52 4.62
C HIS A 9 -16.71 46.24 4.16
N SER A 10 -17.56 45.70 5.03
CA SER A 10 -18.45 44.58 4.72
C SER A 10 -19.74 45.06 4.03
N VAL A 11 -20.23 44.28 3.06
CA VAL A 11 -21.58 44.43 2.49
C VAL A 11 -22.24 43.05 2.44
N ARG A 12 -23.50 42.96 2.92
CA ARG A 12 -24.35 41.77 2.77
C ARG A 12 -25.16 41.88 1.48
N GLY A 13 -25.27 40.78 0.73
CA GLY A 13 -26.26 40.63 -0.34
C GLY A 13 -27.21 39.49 -0.02
N LEU A 14 -28.52 39.76 -0.01
CA LEU A 14 -29.54 38.71 -0.11
C LEU A 14 -29.87 38.50 -1.59
N PHE A 15 -30.20 37.27 -1.97
CA PHE A 15 -30.97 37.00 -3.18
C PHE A 15 -32.22 36.21 -2.83
N LEU A 16 -33.35 36.62 -3.40
CA LEU A 16 -34.66 35.98 -3.25
C LEU A 16 -34.94 35.05 -4.44
N GLN A 17 -35.85 34.10 -4.24
CA GLN A 17 -36.34 33.22 -5.28
C GLN A 17 -37.39 33.93 -6.15
N GLU A 18 -37.42 33.63 -7.45
CA GLU A 18 -38.55 33.93 -8.34
C GLU A 18 -39.09 32.66 -9.00
N HIS A 19 -40.42 32.55 -9.10
CA HIS A 19 -41.14 31.48 -9.79
C HIS A 19 -42.42 32.05 -10.44
N PRO A 20 -42.58 31.88 -11.76
CA PRO A 20 -43.90 31.94 -12.40
C PRO A 20 -44.14 30.75 -13.37
N PRO A 21 -45.35 30.55 -13.91
CA PRO A 21 -46.60 30.36 -13.16
C PRO A 21 -47.39 29.11 -13.65
N ALA A 22 -48.36 28.64 -12.85
CA ALA A 22 -49.18 27.47 -13.20
C ALA A 22 -50.39 27.80 -14.10
N LEU A 23 -50.77 26.88 -15.01
CA LEU A 23 -52.02 26.98 -15.79
C LEU A 23 -52.73 25.63 -16.03
N LYS A 24 -54.04 25.64 -15.75
CA LYS A 24 -55.14 24.77 -16.25
C LYS A 24 -55.05 23.24 -16.09
N ARG A 25 -56.00 22.72 -15.30
CA ARG A 25 -56.51 21.34 -15.37
C ARG A 25 -57.64 21.23 -16.41
N HIS A 26 -57.84 20.04 -16.99
CA HIS A 26 -59.15 19.57 -17.47
C HIS A 26 -59.44 18.17 -16.89
N PRO A 27 -60.71 17.70 -16.82
CA PRO A 27 -61.11 16.69 -15.85
C PRO A 27 -61.61 15.34 -16.44
N LEU A 28 -61.67 14.31 -15.57
CA LEU A 28 -62.41 13.04 -15.70
C LEU A 28 -61.92 12.08 -16.81
N GLN A 29 -61.75 10.77 -16.54
CA GLN A 29 -62.79 9.85 -16.04
C GLN A 29 -62.32 8.90 -14.92
N ARG A 30 -63.29 8.22 -14.28
CA ARG A 30 -63.07 7.06 -13.41
C ARG A 30 -63.53 5.79 -14.13
N GLY A 31 -62.68 4.76 -14.17
CA GLY A 31 -63.07 3.38 -14.46
C GLY A 31 -63.18 2.59 -13.16
N ASN A 32 -64.18 1.70 -13.05
CA ASN A 32 -64.45 0.93 -11.82
C ASN A 32 -63.75 -0.43 -11.80
N TYR A 33 -63.67 -0.99 -10.58
CA TYR A 33 -63.27 -2.35 -10.26
C TYR A 33 -63.97 -3.42 -11.11
N SER A 34 -63.22 -4.47 -11.43
CA SER A 34 -63.69 -5.85 -11.33
C SER A 34 -62.50 -6.75 -10.96
N ALA A 35 -62.74 -7.80 -10.18
CA ALA A 35 -61.80 -8.88 -9.95
C ALA A 35 -62.39 -10.17 -10.52
N ASN A 36 -61.54 -11.13 -10.88
CA ASN A 36 -61.90 -12.54 -10.96
C ASN A 36 -60.65 -13.42 -10.85
N ALA A 37 -60.81 -14.64 -10.33
CA ALA A 37 -59.70 -15.55 -10.06
C ALA A 37 -60.09 -17.03 -10.25
N SER A 38 -59.41 -17.69 -11.19
CA SER A 38 -59.26 -19.14 -11.41
C SER A 38 -58.32 -19.30 -12.63
N ASP A 39 -57.58 -20.38 -12.88
CA ASP A 39 -57.54 -21.72 -12.29
C ASP A 39 -56.10 -22.30 -12.42
N PRO A 40 -55.63 -23.27 -11.62
CA PRO A 40 -54.28 -23.83 -11.74
C PRO A 40 -54.24 -25.19 -12.44
N ASN A 41 -53.20 -25.45 -13.26
CA ASN A 41 -52.46 -26.72 -13.34
C ASN A 41 -51.56 -26.78 -14.59
N GLN A 42 -50.27 -27.11 -14.41
CA GLN A 42 -49.76 -28.40 -14.91
C GLN A 42 -48.44 -28.78 -14.23
N VAL A 43 -48.22 -30.08 -14.08
CA VAL A 43 -47.05 -30.67 -13.43
C VAL A 43 -46.27 -31.50 -14.44
N THR A 44 -44.95 -31.31 -14.50
CA THR A 44 -44.02 -32.38 -14.86
C THR A 44 -42.88 -32.43 -13.85
N ARG A 45 -42.41 -33.64 -13.52
CA ARG A 45 -41.32 -33.91 -12.57
C ARG A 45 -40.13 -34.51 -13.31
N GLN A 46 -38.92 -34.23 -12.85
CA GLN A 46 -37.80 -35.20 -12.93
C GLN A 46 -36.97 -35.19 -11.62
N SER A 47 -36.37 -36.35 -11.32
CA SER A 47 -35.57 -36.67 -10.12
C SER A 47 -34.88 -38.04 -10.33
N VAL A 48 -33.93 -38.53 -9.53
CA VAL A 48 -33.38 -38.02 -8.25
C VAL A 48 -31.86 -37.69 -8.45
N VAL A 49 -30.83 -37.93 -7.63
CA VAL A 49 -30.62 -38.61 -6.33
C VAL A 49 -29.46 -37.92 -5.59
N TRP A 50 -29.46 -37.90 -4.25
CA TRP A 50 -28.20 -37.92 -3.48
C TRP A 50 -28.35 -38.82 -2.24
N SER A 51 -27.40 -39.75 -2.08
CA SER A 51 -27.48 -40.88 -1.14
C SER A 51 -26.89 -40.56 0.24
N LYS A 52 -27.53 -41.06 1.30
CA LYS A 52 -26.94 -41.15 2.65
C LYS A 52 -26.25 -42.50 2.85
N SER A 53 -25.03 -42.50 3.40
CA SER A 53 -24.43 -43.66 4.06
C SER A 53 -24.15 -43.33 5.54
N ARG A 54 -24.00 -44.36 6.40
CA ARG A 54 -23.88 -44.22 7.86
C ARG A 54 -23.01 -45.32 8.48
N SER A 55 -21.92 -44.92 9.15
CA SER A 55 -21.26 -45.64 10.25
C SER A 55 -20.61 -44.56 11.14
N ARG A 56 -20.94 -44.42 12.43
CA ARG A 56 -20.67 -45.30 13.60
C ARG A 56 -19.19 -45.36 13.98
N SER A 57 -18.76 -45.14 15.23
CA SER A 57 -19.33 -44.42 16.40
C SER A 57 -18.32 -44.42 17.57
N ARG A 58 -18.64 -43.70 18.68
CA ARG A 58 -18.00 -43.67 20.02
C ARG A 58 -16.83 -42.67 20.17
N SER A 59 -16.62 -42.02 21.32
CA SER A 59 -17.30 -42.10 22.63
C SER A 59 -17.33 -40.77 23.42
N ARG A 60 -18.42 -40.55 24.17
CA ARG A 60 -18.57 -39.96 25.55
C ARG A 60 -17.63 -38.79 25.97
N LYS A 61 -18.12 -37.72 26.62
CA LYS A 61 -19.02 -37.73 27.79
C LYS A 61 -20.14 -36.66 27.75
N SER A 62 -21.21 -36.94 28.50
CA SER A 62 -22.29 -36.01 28.91
C SER A 62 -21.95 -35.35 30.27
N CYS A 63 -22.72 -34.48 30.95
CA CYS A 63 -24.14 -34.01 30.92
C CYS A 63 -24.22 -32.70 31.79
N PRO A 64 -25.38 -32.11 32.17
CA PRO A 64 -26.63 -31.75 31.46
C PRO A 64 -26.94 -30.23 31.51
N ARG A 65 -28.12 -29.80 31.02
CA ARG A 65 -28.72 -28.45 31.22
C ARG A 65 -29.76 -28.45 32.36
N GLN A 66 -29.93 -27.30 33.05
CA GLN A 66 -31.18 -26.72 33.63
C GLN A 66 -30.81 -25.34 34.26
N VAL A 67 -31.66 -24.32 34.49
CA VAL A 67 -32.88 -23.79 33.81
C VAL A 67 -33.17 -22.38 34.38
N GLY A 68 -33.82 -21.46 33.65
CA GLY A 68 -34.31 -20.18 34.19
C GLY A 68 -34.45 -19.05 33.16
N ALA A 69 -35.45 -18.17 33.29
CA ALA A 69 -35.86 -17.24 32.22
C ALA A 69 -36.07 -15.77 32.63
N LYS A 70 -35.69 -14.87 31.70
CA LYS A 70 -36.25 -13.51 31.42
C LYS A 70 -36.17 -12.38 32.47
N ARG A 71 -36.18 -11.15 31.91
CA ARG A 71 -36.19 -9.79 32.52
C ARG A 71 -34.79 -9.30 32.94
N GLY A 72 -34.46 -8.00 32.83
CA GLY A 72 -35.18 -6.88 32.20
C GLY A 72 -34.61 -5.54 32.67
N TYR A 73 -34.12 -4.69 31.77
CA TYR A 73 -33.43 -3.44 32.14
C TYR A 73 -34.40 -2.32 32.55
N CYS A 74 -34.02 -1.56 33.58
CA CYS A 74 -34.70 -0.33 34.02
C CYS A 74 -33.69 0.84 34.06
N LEU A 75 -34.16 2.03 33.66
CA LEU A 75 -33.40 3.28 33.70
C LEU A 75 -33.64 4.05 35.02
N PRO A 76 -32.65 4.76 35.58
CA PRO A 76 -32.84 5.65 36.71
C PRO A 76 -33.49 6.99 36.29
N LYS A 77 -34.21 7.63 37.22
CA LYS A 77 -34.79 8.99 37.06
C LYS A 77 -33.87 10.06 37.67
N PRO A 78 -33.91 11.32 37.18
CA PRO A 78 -33.20 12.44 37.82
C PRO A 78 -33.92 12.93 39.09
N PRO A 79 -33.19 13.43 40.10
CA PRO A 79 -33.77 14.06 41.28
C PRO A 79 -34.12 15.54 41.04
N SER A 80 -35.12 16.04 41.77
CA SER A 80 -35.47 17.47 41.81
C SER A 80 -35.16 18.06 43.19
N GLY A 81 -34.52 19.22 43.23
CA GLY A 81 -34.17 19.93 44.46
C GLY A 81 -34.14 21.44 44.23
N ARG A 82 -34.61 22.23 45.22
CA ARG A 82 -34.71 23.70 45.12
C ARG A 82 -33.54 24.38 45.84
N TYR A 83 -33.05 25.47 45.26
CA TYR A 83 -32.17 26.43 45.94
C TYR A 83 -32.94 27.33 46.90
N PRO A 84 -32.35 27.71 48.04
CA PRO A 84 -32.54 29.01 48.68
C PRO A 84 -31.39 29.97 48.30
N ILE A 85 -31.69 31.27 48.23
CA ILE A 85 -30.71 32.33 47.97
C ILE A 85 -30.35 33.01 49.30
N GLY A 86 -29.06 33.22 49.57
CA GLY A 86 -28.59 33.99 50.73
C GLY A 86 -27.25 34.65 50.42
N ALA A 87 -27.18 35.98 50.54
CA ALA A 87 -26.00 36.77 50.22
C ALA A 87 -25.41 37.45 51.46
N ALA A 88 -24.10 37.32 51.65
CA ALA A 88 -23.34 38.10 52.62
C ALA A 88 -21.98 38.48 52.01
N ARG A 89 -21.53 39.71 52.23
CA ARG A 89 -20.22 40.21 51.78
C ARG A 89 -19.27 40.32 52.98
N THR A 90 -18.09 39.72 52.88
CA THR A 90 -16.92 40.05 53.71
C THR A 90 -15.70 40.27 52.80
N ARG A 91 -14.73 41.05 53.28
CA ARG A 91 -13.53 41.46 52.51
C ARG A 91 -12.45 40.38 52.57
N PRO A 92 -11.54 40.29 51.57
CA PRO A 92 -10.58 39.20 51.48
C PRO A 92 -9.51 39.26 52.59
N THR A 93 -9.25 38.12 53.23
CA THR A 93 -7.97 37.88 53.91
C THR A 93 -6.89 37.64 52.85
N CYS A 94 -5.73 38.28 53.03
CA CYS A 94 -4.61 38.11 52.11
C CYS A 94 -3.90 36.79 52.43
N PHE A 95 -4.35 35.69 51.80
CA PHE A 95 -3.64 34.42 51.84
C PHE A 95 -2.34 34.54 51.05
N VAL A 96 -1.22 34.64 51.76
CA VAL A 96 0.11 34.44 51.19
C VAL A 96 0.20 33.00 50.72
N PHE A 97 0.20 32.79 49.40
CA PHE A 97 0.58 31.50 48.83
C PHE A 97 2.07 31.28 49.12
N GLN A 98 2.37 30.51 50.17
CA GLN A 98 3.63 29.79 50.22
C GLN A 98 3.63 28.81 49.05
N PRO A 99 4.66 28.80 48.20
CA PRO A 99 4.78 27.76 47.19
C PRO A 99 5.08 26.44 47.91
N LEU A 100 4.12 25.52 47.89
CA LEU A 100 4.36 24.12 48.26
C LEU A 100 5.20 23.47 47.15
N HIS A 101 6.50 23.77 47.15
CA HIS A 101 7.53 22.92 46.57
C HIS A 101 7.67 21.67 47.45
N GLU A 102 6.63 20.84 47.47
CA GLU A 102 6.86 19.40 47.56
C GLU A 102 7.42 19.00 46.19
N ASP A 103 8.70 18.62 46.15
CA ASP A 103 9.31 18.03 44.97
C ASP A 103 8.68 16.65 44.73
N VAL A 104 7.51 16.64 44.09
CA VAL A 104 6.85 15.44 43.60
C VAL A 104 7.79 14.80 42.59
N ALA A 105 8.57 13.82 43.06
CA ALA A 105 9.58 13.13 42.27
C ALA A 105 8.96 12.58 40.98
N VAL A 106 9.21 13.28 39.87
CA VAL A 106 8.63 12.94 38.57
C VAL A 106 9.03 11.49 38.25
N PRO A 107 8.06 10.56 38.05
CA PRO A 107 8.36 9.15 37.83
C PRO A 107 9.39 9.00 36.71
N GLN A 108 10.58 8.50 37.08
CA GLN A 108 11.80 8.63 36.28
C GLN A 108 11.84 7.63 35.12
N ASN A 109 10.95 7.86 34.17
CA ASN A 109 10.92 7.19 32.88
C ASN A 109 12.03 7.73 31.96
N ALA A 110 12.33 6.99 30.89
CA ALA A 110 13.41 7.30 29.96
C ALA A 110 13.29 8.68 29.27
N LEU A 111 12.08 9.23 29.06
CA LEU A 111 11.89 10.59 28.54
C LEU A 111 12.36 11.63 29.56
N THR A 112 11.90 11.54 30.81
CA THR A 112 12.34 12.43 31.90
C THR A 112 13.85 12.32 32.11
N GLN A 113 14.39 11.10 32.11
CA GLN A 113 15.84 10.88 32.21
C GLN A 113 16.60 11.57 31.08
N TYR A 114 16.20 11.34 29.82
CA TYR A 114 16.85 11.92 28.64
C TYR A 114 16.88 13.45 28.69
N LEU A 115 15.74 14.08 29.00
CA LEU A 115 15.64 15.55 29.09
C LEU A 115 16.40 16.14 30.28
N THR A 116 16.65 15.36 31.34
CA THR A 116 17.44 15.79 32.51
C THR A 116 18.95 15.63 32.27
N GLN A 117 19.35 14.61 31.49
CA GLN A 117 20.76 14.26 31.25
C GLN A 117 21.33 14.88 29.96
N THR A 118 20.48 15.36 29.05
CA THR A 118 20.89 15.94 27.77
C THR A 118 20.83 17.46 27.80
N PRO A 119 21.95 18.18 27.52
CA PRO A 119 21.94 19.63 27.36
C PRO A 119 20.91 20.10 26.31
N PRO A 120 20.20 21.23 26.50
CA PRO A 120 19.11 21.66 25.61
C PRO A 120 19.50 21.76 24.13
N GLU A 121 20.75 22.13 23.82
CA GLU A 121 21.28 22.24 22.45
C GLU A 121 21.59 20.89 21.78
N LYS A 122 21.43 19.77 22.50
CA LYS A 122 21.65 18.39 22.03
C LYS A 122 20.39 17.51 22.11
N VAL A 123 19.25 18.10 22.43
CA VAL A 123 17.95 17.40 22.49
C VAL A 123 17.47 17.08 21.08
N GLU A 124 17.50 15.80 20.70
CA GLU A 124 17.05 15.30 19.40
C GLU A 124 15.51 15.20 19.36
N PRO A 125 14.79 16.05 18.60
CA PRO A 125 13.33 16.08 18.65
C PRO A 125 12.69 14.78 18.17
N GLY A 126 13.36 14.06 17.26
CA GLY A 126 12.93 12.75 16.79
C GLY A 126 13.00 11.68 17.87
N LEU A 127 14.03 11.71 18.72
CA LEU A 127 14.14 10.79 19.86
C LEU A 127 13.11 11.13 20.95
N VAL A 128 12.97 12.42 21.30
CA VAL A 128 11.93 12.89 22.24
C VAL A 128 10.53 12.41 21.82
N ALA A 129 10.20 12.52 20.53
CA ALA A 129 8.90 12.07 20.02
C ALA A 129 8.68 10.55 20.18
N TYR A 130 9.71 9.72 19.93
CA TYR A 130 9.62 8.27 20.14
C TYR A 130 9.55 7.90 21.62
N LEU A 131 10.35 8.54 22.49
CA LEU A 131 10.32 8.32 23.95
C LEU A 131 8.94 8.67 24.54
N ALA A 132 8.37 9.80 24.14
CA ALA A 132 7.04 10.22 24.55
C ALA A 132 5.95 9.26 24.04
N GLN A 133 5.97 8.93 22.74
CA GLN A 133 5.01 8.00 22.13
C GLN A 133 5.05 6.62 22.80
N LEU A 134 6.25 6.05 23.01
CA LEU A 134 6.38 4.74 23.67
C LEU A 134 5.98 4.77 25.14
N THR A 135 6.22 5.87 25.85
CA THR A 135 5.78 6.04 27.25
C THR A 135 4.26 6.03 27.39
N GLU A 136 3.52 6.58 26.43
CA GLU A 136 2.05 6.48 26.44
C GLU A 136 1.56 5.12 25.94
N ILE A 137 2.15 4.56 24.87
CA ILE A 137 1.76 3.23 24.38
C ILE A 137 2.07 2.14 25.42
N SER A 138 3.17 2.22 26.18
CA SER A 138 3.54 1.19 27.17
C SER A 138 2.58 1.15 28.37
N ARG A 139 1.96 2.27 28.74
CA ARG A 139 0.90 2.33 29.78
C ARG A 139 -0.36 1.57 29.38
N THR A 140 -0.73 1.55 28.10
CA THR A 140 -1.97 0.91 27.62
C THR A 140 -1.74 -0.48 27.00
N ALA A 141 -0.64 -0.65 26.27
CA ALA A 141 -0.33 -1.83 25.46
C ALA A 141 1.19 -2.13 25.45
N PRO A 142 1.79 -2.53 26.59
CA PRO A 142 3.25 -2.73 26.70
C PRO A 142 3.81 -3.79 25.74
N VAL A 143 3.01 -4.79 25.35
CA VAL A 143 3.40 -5.77 24.32
C VAL A 143 3.55 -5.13 22.95
N ALA A 144 2.71 -4.15 22.60
CA ALA A 144 2.82 -3.40 21.35
C ALA A 144 4.03 -2.44 21.38
N ALA A 145 4.25 -1.75 22.50
CA ALA A 145 5.42 -0.88 22.68
C ALA A 145 6.74 -1.68 22.51
N ARG A 146 6.87 -2.85 23.15
CA ARG A 146 8.01 -3.75 22.96
C ARG A 146 8.18 -4.21 21.51
N ALA A 147 7.09 -4.51 20.80
CA ALA A 147 7.16 -4.92 19.40
C ALA A 147 7.68 -3.79 18.49
N VAL A 148 7.32 -2.53 18.74
CA VAL A 148 7.83 -1.36 18.00
C VAL A 148 9.34 -1.19 18.22
N VAL A 149 9.82 -1.33 19.45
CA VAL A 149 11.26 -1.23 19.76
C VAL A 149 12.04 -2.42 19.19
N GLN A 150 11.48 -3.63 19.24
CA GLN A 150 12.10 -4.83 18.65
C GLN A 150 12.23 -4.72 17.12
N GLU A 151 11.27 -4.09 16.42
CA GLU A 151 11.40 -3.85 14.97
C GLU A 151 12.58 -2.90 14.66
N LEU A 152 12.88 -1.89 15.50
CA LEU A 152 14.09 -1.08 15.34
C LEU A 152 15.37 -1.92 15.55
N ALA A 153 15.37 -2.81 16.56
CA ALA A 153 16.48 -3.73 16.80
C ALA A 153 16.70 -4.69 15.63
N ASP A 154 15.63 -5.27 15.08
CA ASP A 154 15.70 -6.15 13.90
C ASP A 154 16.14 -5.37 12.64
N GLN A 155 15.65 -4.15 12.41
CA GLN A 155 16.09 -3.31 11.29
C GLN A 155 17.57 -2.88 11.40
N ARG A 156 18.15 -2.82 12.60
CA ARG A 156 19.59 -2.62 12.84
C ARG A 156 20.41 -3.92 12.78
N ARG A 157 19.77 -5.08 12.92
CA ARG A 157 20.42 -6.40 12.93
C ARG A 157 20.47 -7.09 11.56
N TYR A 158 19.49 -6.81 10.68
CA TYR A 158 19.33 -7.54 9.43
C TYR A 158 19.50 -6.64 8.19
N LEU A 159 20.40 -7.05 7.28
CA LEU A 159 20.65 -6.37 6.02
C LEU A 159 19.42 -6.50 5.10
N LYS A 160 18.77 -5.36 4.81
CA LYS A 160 17.51 -5.31 4.06
C LYS A 160 17.75 -5.21 2.55
N LEU A 161 17.52 -6.30 1.83
CA LEU A 161 17.65 -6.41 0.36
C LEU A 161 16.32 -6.74 -0.34
N ILE A 162 15.17 -6.70 0.36
CA ILE A 162 13.85 -6.86 -0.28
C ILE A 162 13.61 -5.67 -1.22
N ALA A 163 13.53 -5.95 -2.53
CA ALA A 163 13.36 -4.95 -3.60
C ALA A 163 12.07 -4.09 -3.53
N SER A 164 11.19 -4.38 -2.59
CA SER A 164 9.93 -3.68 -2.31
C SER A 164 9.88 -2.99 -0.95
N GLU A 165 11.00 -2.92 -0.23
CA GLU A 165 11.11 -2.23 1.06
C GLU A 165 12.15 -1.10 1.04
N ASN A 166 12.01 -0.18 2.00
CA ASN A 166 12.83 1.00 2.16
C ASN A 166 12.70 1.53 3.60
N TYR A 167 13.42 2.60 3.92
CA TYR A 167 13.32 3.32 5.19
C TYR A 167 12.84 4.75 4.91
N CYS A 168 11.69 5.16 5.47
CA CYS A 168 11.17 6.52 5.32
C CYS A 168 11.70 7.45 6.43
N SER A 169 11.71 8.76 6.21
CA SER A 169 12.25 9.71 7.18
C SER A 169 11.49 9.66 8.52
N LEU A 170 12.13 10.08 9.62
CA LEU A 170 11.41 10.23 10.90
C LEU A 170 10.26 11.23 10.78
N ALA A 171 10.40 12.29 9.97
CA ALA A 171 9.32 13.23 9.69
C ALA A 171 8.12 12.52 9.02
N THR A 172 8.38 11.62 8.08
CA THR A 172 7.34 10.78 7.44
C THR A 172 6.66 9.87 8.46
N GLN A 173 7.43 9.21 9.34
CA GLN A 173 6.88 8.30 10.36
C GLN A 173 6.06 9.03 11.42
N LEU A 174 6.60 10.10 12.00
CA LEU A 174 5.94 10.90 13.03
C LEU A 174 4.66 11.57 12.51
N ALA A 175 4.62 11.95 11.23
CA ALA A 175 3.40 12.46 10.59
C ALA A 175 2.23 11.46 10.56
N MET A 176 2.45 10.15 10.79
CA MET A 176 1.34 9.18 10.89
C MET A 176 0.63 9.19 12.26
N GLY A 177 1.33 9.54 13.34
CA GLY A 177 0.81 9.46 14.71
C GLY A 177 0.21 10.78 15.19
N ASN A 178 -0.91 11.22 14.62
CA ASN A 178 -1.50 12.53 14.94
C ASN A 178 -3.04 12.56 14.92
N LEU A 179 -3.62 13.67 15.41
CA LEU A 179 -5.07 13.90 15.60
C LEU A 179 -5.94 13.70 14.35
N LEU A 180 -5.35 13.77 13.14
CA LEU A 180 -6.03 13.43 11.89
C LEU A 180 -6.47 11.96 11.80
N THR A 181 -6.16 11.10 12.77
CA THR A 181 -6.75 9.75 12.89
C THR A 181 -8.23 9.76 13.27
N ASP A 182 -8.73 10.84 13.89
CA ASP A 182 -10.13 10.93 14.34
C ASP A 182 -11.08 11.55 13.30
N LYS A 183 -10.53 12.05 12.17
CA LYS A 183 -11.30 12.74 11.13
C LYS A 183 -11.78 11.80 10.03
N TYR A 184 -13.09 11.57 10.00
CA TYR A 184 -13.80 11.06 8.82
C TYR A 184 -13.95 12.18 7.77
N ALA A 185 -13.70 11.88 6.49
CA ALA A 185 -13.59 12.89 5.42
C ALA A 185 -13.87 12.31 4.00
N GLU A 186 -14.95 11.54 3.84
CA GLU A 186 -15.34 11.00 2.52
C GLU A 186 -15.63 12.11 1.50
N GLY A 187 -15.36 11.83 0.22
CA GLY A 187 -15.32 12.82 -0.86
C GLY A 187 -13.90 13.37 -1.08
N ILE A 188 -13.77 14.50 -1.78
CA ILE A 188 -12.48 15.15 -2.11
C ILE A 188 -12.40 16.56 -1.48
N PRO A 189 -11.25 17.25 -1.50
CA PRO A 189 -11.13 18.60 -0.96
C PRO A 189 -12.23 19.55 -1.48
N HIS A 190 -12.90 20.22 -0.54
CA HIS A 190 -14.03 21.13 -0.76
C HIS A 190 -15.30 20.50 -1.36
N GLN A 191 -15.35 19.16 -1.49
CA GLN A 191 -16.52 18.37 -1.89
C GLN A 191 -16.62 17.11 -1.02
N ARG A 192 -16.87 17.33 0.28
CA ARG A 192 -16.96 16.27 1.29
C ARG A 192 -18.40 15.92 1.62
N PHE A 193 -18.64 14.67 2.03
CA PHE A 193 -19.91 14.24 2.62
C PHE A 193 -20.04 14.59 4.12
N TYR A 194 -18.96 15.12 4.72
CA TYR A 194 -18.86 15.39 6.16
C TYR A 194 -18.25 16.77 6.42
N GLU A 195 -18.84 17.51 7.36
CA GLU A 195 -18.45 18.88 7.71
C GLU A 195 -17.13 19.00 8.50
N GLY A 196 -16.57 20.21 8.50
CA GLY A 196 -15.37 20.56 9.28
C GLY A 196 -14.13 19.78 8.87
N CYS A 197 -13.92 19.62 7.57
CA CYS A 197 -12.79 18.88 6.98
C CYS A 197 -11.65 19.79 6.50
N ASP A 198 -11.68 21.08 6.83
CA ASP A 198 -10.79 22.14 6.32
C ASP A 198 -9.29 21.79 6.44
N ASN A 199 -8.89 21.21 7.58
CA ASN A 199 -7.51 20.76 7.82
C ASN A 199 -7.14 19.48 7.04
N VAL A 200 -8.12 18.61 6.74
CA VAL A 200 -7.93 17.44 5.88
C VAL A 200 -7.82 17.87 4.42
N ASP A 201 -8.65 18.82 4.00
CA ASP A 201 -8.63 19.43 2.66
C ASP A 201 -7.29 20.10 2.38
N ALA A 202 -6.78 20.91 3.32
CA ALA A 202 -5.47 21.54 3.20
C ALA A 202 -4.33 20.52 3.06
N VAL A 203 -4.35 19.44 3.85
CA VAL A 203 -3.34 18.37 3.79
C VAL A 203 -3.43 17.57 2.49
N GLU A 204 -4.63 17.20 2.06
CA GLU A 204 -4.85 16.40 0.86
C GLU A 204 -4.56 17.21 -0.41
N ALA A 205 -5.05 18.45 -0.51
CA ALA A 205 -4.77 19.33 -1.64
C ALA A 205 -3.26 19.59 -1.79
N TYR A 206 -2.55 19.86 -0.69
CA TYR A 206 -1.09 20.01 -0.71
C TYR A 206 -0.37 18.72 -1.12
N ALA A 207 -0.81 17.56 -0.63
CA ALA A 207 -0.25 16.26 -1.05
C ALA A 207 -0.49 15.97 -2.54
N CYS A 208 -1.68 16.29 -3.07
CA CYS A 208 -1.97 16.22 -4.50
C CYS A 208 -1.10 17.19 -5.31
N GLU A 209 -0.90 18.43 -4.85
CA GLU A 209 0.00 19.39 -5.49
C GLU A 209 1.44 18.87 -5.55
N GLN A 210 1.99 18.39 -4.42
CA GLN A 210 3.36 17.86 -4.41
C GLN A 210 3.49 16.60 -5.29
N ALA A 211 2.46 15.75 -5.39
CA ALA A 211 2.45 14.62 -6.32
C ALA A 211 2.43 15.08 -7.79
N ARG A 212 1.55 16.02 -8.17
CA ARG A 212 1.50 16.58 -9.52
C ARG A 212 2.83 17.20 -9.93
N LYS A 213 3.40 18.03 -9.05
CA LYS A 213 4.68 18.71 -9.25
C LYS A 213 5.86 17.74 -9.40
N LEU A 214 5.87 16.66 -8.61
CA LEU A 214 6.93 15.65 -8.64
C LEU A 214 6.96 14.84 -9.94
N PHE A 215 5.78 14.51 -10.47
CA PHE A 215 5.62 13.60 -11.60
C PHE A 215 5.28 14.29 -12.94
N GLY A 216 4.96 15.59 -12.92
CA GLY A 216 4.49 16.33 -14.09
C GLY A 216 3.05 16.01 -14.49
N ALA A 217 2.21 15.52 -13.57
CA ALA A 217 0.88 14.99 -13.87
C ALA A 217 -0.22 16.05 -14.00
N GLU A 218 -1.16 15.84 -14.92
CA GLU A 218 -2.35 16.68 -15.11
C GLU A 218 -3.38 16.56 -13.97
N HIS A 219 -3.37 15.45 -13.23
CA HIS A 219 -4.14 15.24 -12.01
C HIS A 219 -3.43 14.25 -11.06
N ALA A 220 -3.74 14.34 -9.77
CA ALA A 220 -3.27 13.40 -8.74
C ALA A 220 -4.31 13.21 -7.64
N TYR A 221 -4.45 11.97 -7.19
CA TYR A 221 -5.38 11.54 -6.15
C TYR A 221 -4.62 10.69 -5.12
N VAL A 222 -4.56 11.16 -3.87
CA VAL A 222 -3.64 10.63 -2.85
C VAL A 222 -4.34 9.86 -1.73
N GLN A 223 -5.63 9.58 -1.83
CA GLN A 223 -6.37 8.83 -0.81
C GLN A 223 -5.95 7.34 -0.63
N PRO A 224 -5.60 6.55 -1.68
CA PRO A 224 -5.49 5.09 -1.57
C PRO A 224 -4.59 4.58 -0.43
N HIS A 225 -5.09 3.61 0.32
CA HIS A 225 -4.47 3.03 1.50
C HIS A 225 -3.31 2.08 1.14
N SER A 226 -3.27 1.60 -0.11
CA SER A 226 -2.15 0.83 -0.67
C SER A 226 -2.10 0.99 -2.21
N GLY A 227 -1.23 0.21 -2.87
CA GLY A 227 -1.22 0.11 -4.33
C GLY A 227 -2.32 -0.82 -4.88
N ALA A 228 -2.89 -1.70 -4.06
CA ALA A 228 -3.89 -2.65 -4.54
C ALA A 228 -5.23 -1.96 -4.82
N ASP A 229 -5.68 -1.13 -3.88
CA ASP A 229 -6.83 -0.25 -4.00
C ASP A 229 -6.55 0.95 -4.91
N ALA A 230 -5.32 1.44 -5.03
CA ALA A 230 -4.98 2.40 -6.09
C ALA A 230 -5.25 1.83 -7.49
N ASN A 231 -4.89 0.55 -7.73
CA ASN A 231 -5.24 -0.13 -8.98
C ASN A 231 -6.76 -0.34 -9.10
N MET A 232 -7.49 -0.63 -8.01
CA MET A 232 -8.95 -0.74 -8.07
C MET A 232 -9.62 0.60 -8.40
N VAL A 233 -9.15 1.72 -7.84
CA VAL A 233 -9.63 3.08 -8.17
C VAL A 233 -9.37 3.39 -9.63
N ALA A 234 -8.17 3.11 -10.16
CA ALA A 234 -7.87 3.28 -11.58
C ALA A 234 -8.76 2.40 -12.48
N TYR A 235 -8.96 1.13 -12.13
CA TYR A 235 -9.83 0.23 -12.88
C TYR A 235 -11.29 0.71 -12.91
N TRP A 236 -11.84 1.14 -11.77
CA TRP A 236 -13.20 1.67 -11.70
C TRP A 236 -13.34 3.03 -12.38
N ALA A 237 -12.36 3.92 -12.27
CA ALA A 237 -12.35 5.18 -13.00
C ALA A 237 -12.38 4.96 -14.52
N ILE A 238 -11.60 3.99 -15.03
CA ILE A 238 -11.60 3.62 -16.46
C ILE A 238 -12.92 2.96 -16.87
N LEU A 239 -13.46 2.04 -16.05
CA LEU A 239 -14.76 1.41 -16.29
C LEU A 239 -15.90 2.43 -16.35
N THR A 240 -15.97 3.37 -15.41
CA THR A 240 -17.01 4.41 -15.41
C THR A 240 -16.86 5.34 -16.62
N ALA A 241 -15.65 5.80 -16.93
CA ALA A 241 -15.39 6.70 -18.05
C ALA A 241 -15.62 6.09 -19.44
N ARG A 242 -15.24 4.82 -19.64
CA ARG A 242 -15.27 4.15 -20.96
C ARG A 242 -16.47 3.24 -21.20
N VAL A 243 -17.19 2.85 -20.14
CA VAL A 243 -18.27 1.85 -20.24
C VAL A 243 -19.55 2.34 -19.59
N GLU A 244 -19.52 2.75 -18.32
CA GLU A 244 -20.74 3.13 -17.59
C GLU A 244 -21.40 4.38 -18.19
N VAL A 245 -20.67 5.49 -18.30
CA VAL A 245 -21.19 6.75 -18.82
C VAL A 245 -21.68 6.60 -20.27
N PRO A 246 -20.90 6.06 -21.23
CA PRO A 246 -21.40 5.81 -22.59
C PRO A 246 -22.61 4.88 -22.66
N THR A 247 -22.74 3.90 -21.76
CA THR A 247 -23.91 3.02 -21.70
C THR A 247 -25.15 3.77 -21.19
N LEU A 248 -25.01 4.59 -20.15
CA LEU A 248 -26.09 5.41 -19.60
C LEU A 248 -26.56 6.48 -20.60
N GLU A 249 -25.63 7.12 -21.32
CA GLU A 249 -25.91 8.05 -22.41
C GLU A 249 -26.69 7.38 -23.55
N GLN A 250 -26.26 6.21 -24.02
CA GLN A 250 -26.97 5.42 -25.04
C GLN A 250 -28.37 4.97 -24.58
N MET A 251 -28.57 4.79 -23.27
CA MET A 251 -29.87 4.46 -22.67
C MET A 251 -30.72 5.70 -22.34
N GLY A 252 -30.21 6.92 -22.54
CA GLY A 252 -30.90 8.17 -22.19
C GLY A 252 -31.07 8.40 -20.69
N VAL A 253 -30.28 7.74 -19.85
CA VAL A 253 -30.41 7.76 -18.37
C VAL A 253 -29.51 8.82 -17.76
N THR A 254 -30.12 9.83 -17.14
CA THR A 254 -29.42 10.90 -16.40
C THR A 254 -29.38 10.70 -14.89
N ASN A 255 -30.14 9.74 -14.33
CA ASN A 255 -30.13 9.41 -12.91
C ASN A 255 -30.31 7.89 -12.69
N ILE A 256 -29.24 7.24 -12.23
CA ILE A 256 -29.18 5.79 -11.98
C ILE A 256 -30.22 5.35 -10.93
N ALA A 257 -30.53 6.21 -9.94
CA ALA A 257 -31.46 5.88 -8.86
C ALA A 257 -32.92 5.68 -9.31
N HIS A 258 -33.26 6.04 -10.56
CA HIS A 258 -34.58 5.83 -11.15
C HIS A 258 -34.61 4.69 -12.20
N MET A 259 -33.50 3.96 -12.39
CA MET A 259 -33.44 2.84 -13.34
C MET A 259 -34.27 1.64 -12.89
N SER A 260 -34.79 0.87 -13.85
CA SER A 260 -35.33 -0.46 -13.55
C SER A 260 -34.19 -1.43 -13.22
N GLN A 261 -34.47 -2.46 -12.43
CA GLN A 261 -33.50 -3.53 -12.13
C GLN A 261 -32.97 -4.21 -13.41
N ALA A 262 -33.84 -4.37 -14.43
CA ALA A 262 -33.48 -4.97 -15.71
C ALA A 262 -32.57 -4.06 -16.57
N ASP A 263 -32.69 -2.74 -16.41
CA ASP A 263 -31.80 -1.77 -17.05
C ASP A 263 -30.45 -1.68 -16.33
N TRP A 264 -30.47 -1.69 -15.00
CA TRP A 264 -29.25 -1.78 -14.19
C TRP A 264 -28.47 -3.07 -14.45
N GLU A 265 -29.17 -4.19 -14.72
CA GLU A 265 -28.55 -5.44 -15.15
C GLU A 265 -27.81 -5.35 -16.48
N LYS A 266 -28.25 -4.50 -17.43
CA LYS A 266 -27.51 -4.22 -18.68
C LYS A 266 -26.21 -3.49 -18.39
N VAL A 267 -26.26 -2.44 -17.55
CA VAL A 267 -25.05 -1.68 -17.16
C VAL A 267 -24.06 -2.56 -16.42
N ARG A 268 -24.52 -3.38 -15.46
CA ARG A 268 -23.67 -4.36 -14.78
C ARG A 268 -23.10 -5.41 -15.74
N ALA A 269 -23.84 -5.87 -16.74
CA ALA A 269 -23.32 -6.79 -17.74
C ALA A 269 -22.24 -6.13 -18.61
N ALA A 270 -22.44 -4.88 -19.04
CA ALA A 270 -21.45 -4.12 -19.80
C ALA A 270 -20.15 -3.92 -19.00
N LEU A 271 -20.24 -3.60 -17.70
CA LEU A 271 -19.10 -3.42 -16.80
C LEU A 271 -18.30 -4.71 -16.55
N ASN A 272 -18.97 -5.85 -16.31
CA ASN A 272 -18.29 -7.11 -15.96
C ASN A 272 -17.69 -7.86 -17.17
N ASN A 273 -18.13 -7.56 -18.39
CA ASN A 273 -17.66 -8.23 -19.62
C ASN A 273 -16.40 -7.57 -20.23
N GLN A 274 -15.66 -6.77 -19.44
CA GLN A 274 -14.51 -6.00 -19.93
C GLN A 274 -13.19 -6.78 -19.82
N ARG A 275 -12.25 -6.44 -20.70
CA ARG A 275 -10.98 -7.16 -20.85
C ARG A 275 -9.81 -6.39 -20.25
N LEU A 276 -8.97 -7.10 -19.48
CA LEU A 276 -7.71 -6.59 -18.92
C LEU A 276 -6.55 -7.40 -19.50
N MET A 277 -5.51 -6.73 -19.97
CA MET A 277 -4.27 -7.36 -20.44
C MET A 277 -3.09 -6.81 -19.64
N GLY A 278 -2.52 -7.63 -18.76
CA GLY A 278 -1.40 -7.25 -17.88
C GLY A 278 -0.16 -8.12 -18.07
N MET A 279 0.94 -7.78 -17.38
CA MET A 279 2.13 -8.62 -17.34
C MET A 279 1.86 -9.89 -16.52
N ASP A 280 2.21 -11.06 -17.05
CA ASP A 280 2.10 -12.32 -16.31
C ASP A 280 2.91 -12.30 -15.00
N TYR A 281 2.31 -12.85 -13.95
CA TYR A 281 2.86 -12.91 -12.60
C TYR A 281 4.19 -13.66 -12.51
N TYR A 282 4.36 -14.75 -13.26
CA TYR A 282 5.62 -15.53 -13.26
C TYR A 282 6.71 -14.89 -14.13
N SER A 283 6.30 -14.10 -15.12
CA SER A 283 7.18 -13.30 -15.99
C SER A 283 7.72 -12.03 -15.31
N GLY A 284 7.06 -11.55 -14.25
CA GLY A 284 7.50 -10.39 -13.47
C GLY A 284 6.40 -9.44 -13.00
N GLY A 285 5.14 -9.64 -13.42
CA GLY A 285 3.98 -8.84 -13.05
C GLY A 285 3.58 -8.92 -11.58
N HIS A 286 2.54 -8.18 -11.20
CA HIS A 286 1.99 -8.17 -9.84
C HIS A 286 0.65 -8.91 -9.73
N LEU A 287 0.26 -9.28 -8.51
CA LEU A 287 -1.00 -9.97 -8.23
C LEU A 287 -2.23 -9.21 -8.75
N THR A 288 -2.21 -7.88 -8.77
CA THR A 288 -3.32 -7.04 -9.24
C THR A 288 -3.40 -6.87 -10.76
N HIS A 289 -2.47 -7.45 -11.53
CA HIS A 289 -2.35 -7.29 -12.99
C HIS A 289 -3.11 -8.38 -13.78
N GLY A 290 -4.17 -8.97 -13.21
CA GLY A 290 -4.91 -10.08 -13.84
C GLY A 290 -4.49 -11.48 -13.37
N TYR A 291 -3.76 -11.62 -12.25
CA TYR A 291 -3.47 -12.96 -11.71
C TYR A 291 -4.74 -13.65 -11.20
N ARG A 292 -5.03 -14.86 -11.70
CA ARG A 292 -6.28 -15.65 -11.52
C ARG A 292 -6.81 -15.85 -10.09
N ARG A 293 -6.04 -15.56 -9.04
CA ARG A 293 -6.51 -15.61 -7.63
C ARG A 293 -6.96 -14.25 -7.06
N ASN A 294 -6.47 -13.16 -7.64
CA ASN A 294 -6.77 -11.78 -7.24
C ASN A 294 -8.18 -11.37 -7.64
N LEU A 295 -8.64 -10.20 -7.19
CA LEU A 295 -9.92 -9.61 -7.57
C LEU A 295 -9.93 -9.13 -9.03
N SER A 296 -8.81 -8.61 -9.54
CA SER A 296 -8.70 -8.13 -10.93
C SER A 296 -9.13 -9.19 -11.96
N ALA A 297 -8.69 -10.44 -11.78
CA ALA A 297 -9.03 -11.58 -12.65
C ALA A 297 -10.42 -12.19 -12.39
N LYS A 298 -11.25 -11.50 -11.60
CA LYS A 298 -12.67 -11.83 -11.33
C LYS A 298 -13.60 -10.69 -11.71
N MET A 299 -13.07 -9.46 -11.81
CA MET A 299 -13.76 -8.29 -12.37
C MET A 299 -13.64 -8.22 -13.90
N PHE A 300 -12.53 -8.70 -14.46
CA PHE A 300 -12.22 -8.63 -15.88
C PHE A 300 -11.98 -10.03 -16.48
N ASP A 301 -12.32 -10.18 -17.76
CA ASP A 301 -11.80 -11.22 -18.64
C ASP A 301 -10.29 -10.95 -18.85
N ALA A 302 -9.46 -11.67 -18.09
CA ALA A 302 -8.06 -11.29 -17.85
C ALA A 302 -7.05 -12.13 -18.66
N TYR A 303 -6.34 -11.45 -19.55
CA TYR A 303 -5.28 -11.95 -20.40
C TYR A 303 -3.91 -11.53 -19.84
N SER A 304 -2.84 -12.20 -20.25
CA SER A 304 -1.49 -11.83 -19.81
C SER A 304 -0.46 -12.01 -20.91
N TYR A 305 0.36 -10.99 -21.13
CA TYR A 305 1.58 -11.09 -21.92
C TYR A 305 2.73 -11.58 -21.03
N ALA A 306 3.64 -12.35 -21.61
CA ALA A 306 4.83 -12.88 -20.95
C ALA A 306 6.10 -12.23 -21.52
N VAL A 307 7.23 -12.47 -20.86
CA VAL A 307 8.54 -12.23 -21.46
C VAL A 307 8.89 -13.36 -22.43
N ASN A 308 9.71 -13.09 -23.44
CA ASN A 308 10.30 -14.12 -24.30
C ASN A 308 11.07 -15.16 -23.44
N ARG A 309 10.93 -16.44 -23.79
CA ARG A 309 11.42 -17.58 -23.00
C ARG A 309 12.94 -17.70 -22.96
N GLU A 310 13.60 -17.32 -24.04
CA GLU A 310 15.04 -17.50 -24.23
C GLU A 310 15.85 -16.35 -23.63
N THR A 311 15.34 -15.12 -23.72
CA THR A 311 16.01 -13.89 -23.27
C THR A 311 15.52 -13.36 -21.92
N GLY A 312 14.27 -13.67 -21.54
CA GLY A 312 13.60 -13.06 -20.39
C GLY A 312 13.19 -11.59 -20.59
N LEU A 313 13.20 -11.07 -21.82
CA LEU A 313 12.83 -9.70 -22.17
C LEU A 313 11.39 -9.61 -22.73
N LEU A 314 10.75 -8.44 -22.67
CA LEU A 314 9.46 -8.22 -23.33
C LEU A 314 9.60 -8.24 -24.87
N ASP A 315 8.78 -9.05 -25.53
CA ASP A 315 8.59 -9.03 -26.99
C ASP A 315 7.43 -8.10 -27.34
N TYR A 316 7.74 -6.87 -27.73
CA TYR A 316 6.75 -5.85 -28.09
C TYR A 316 5.92 -6.20 -29.34
N GLU A 317 6.44 -7.04 -30.24
CA GLU A 317 5.72 -7.43 -31.46
C GLU A 317 4.72 -8.57 -31.18
N ALA A 318 5.08 -9.53 -30.31
CA ALA A 318 4.12 -10.48 -29.77
C ALA A 318 3.05 -9.80 -28.91
N LEU A 319 3.45 -8.78 -28.14
CA LEU A 319 2.53 -7.98 -27.34
C LEU A 319 1.56 -7.18 -28.23
N GLU A 320 2.02 -6.56 -29.33
CA GLU A 320 1.13 -5.88 -30.27
C GLU A 320 0.12 -6.85 -30.91
N ARG A 321 0.59 -7.99 -31.42
CA ARG A 321 -0.31 -9.02 -32.00
C ARG A 321 -1.38 -9.45 -31.01
N MET A 322 -1.00 -9.74 -29.76
CA MET A 322 -1.94 -10.11 -28.70
C MET A 322 -2.92 -8.97 -28.36
N ALA A 323 -2.46 -7.72 -28.29
CA ALA A 323 -3.36 -6.60 -27.97
C ALA A 323 -4.40 -6.34 -29.06
N LEU A 324 -4.01 -6.50 -30.34
CA LEU A 324 -4.90 -6.36 -31.49
C LEU A 324 -5.93 -7.49 -31.62
N GLU A 325 -5.57 -8.71 -31.18
CA GLU A 325 -6.48 -9.87 -31.11
C GLU A 325 -7.44 -9.77 -29.92
N VAL A 326 -6.90 -9.54 -28.71
CA VAL A 326 -7.66 -9.50 -27.46
C VAL A 326 -8.54 -8.27 -27.35
N LYS A 327 -8.09 -7.12 -27.87
CA LYS A 327 -8.72 -5.79 -27.74
C LYS A 327 -9.11 -5.48 -26.29
N PRO A 328 -8.11 -5.38 -25.38
CA PRO A 328 -8.39 -5.11 -23.98
C PRO A 328 -8.94 -3.70 -23.77
N LEU A 329 -9.84 -3.52 -22.80
CA LEU A 329 -10.21 -2.18 -22.34
C LEU A 329 -9.01 -1.48 -21.67
N ILE A 330 -8.20 -2.27 -20.94
CA ILE A 330 -7.02 -1.79 -20.24
C ILE A 330 -5.80 -2.61 -20.66
N LEU A 331 -4.84 -1.96 -21.32
CA LEU A 331 -3.48 -2.50 -21.45
C LEU A 331 -2.65 -1.98 -20.26
N LEU A 332 -2.28 -2.87 -19.36
CA LEU A 332 -1.51 -2.54 -18.17
C LEU A 332 -0.03 -2.90 -18.35
N ALA A 333 0.85 -1.93 -18.11
CA ALA A 333 2.28 -2.13 -17.89
C ALA A 333 2.66 -1.91 -16.42
N GLY A 334 3.83 -2.40 -16.01
CA GLY A 334 4.28 -2.37 -14.62
C GLY A 334 4.69 -3.76 -14.13
N TYR A 335 5.46 -3.81 -13.04
CA TYR A 335 6.08 -5.06 -12.58
C TYR A 335 6.40 -5.06 -11.09
N SER A 336 6.59 -6.27 -10.55
CA SER A 336 7.19 -6.52 -9.23
C SER A 336 8.57 -7.20 -9.31
N ALA A 337 8.87 -7.87 -10.42
CA ALA A 337 10.07 -8.71 -10.57
C ALA A 337 10.61 -8.74 -12.01
N TYR A 338 10.69 -7.57 -12.68
CA TYR A 338 11.35 -7.41 -13.97
C TYR A 338 12.58 -6.49 -13.80
N PRO A 339 13.81 -6.92 -14.16
CA PRO A 339 15.03 -6.15 -13.88
C PRO A 339 15.40 -5.14 -14.98
N ARG A 340 14.62 -5.05 -16.06
CA ARG A 340 14.91 -4.20 -17.22
C ARG A 340 13.96 -3.02 -17.33
N GLU A 341 14.36 -2.06 -18.15
CA GLU A 341 13.52 -0.92 -18.52
C GLU A 341 12.35 -1.37 -19.42
N ILE A 342 11.27 -0.57 -19.46
CA ILE A 342 10.14 -0.76 -20.38
C ILE A 342 10.01 0.51 -21.23
N ASN A 343 9.97 0.34 -22.55
CA ASN A 343 9.60 1.43 -23.46
C ASN A 343 8.09 1.68 -23.36
N PHE A 344 7.69 2.65 -22.53
CA PHE A 344 6.29 3.00 -22.31
C PHE A 344 5.68 3.73 -23.52
N ARG A 345 6.49 4.39 -24.37
CA ARG A 345 6.01 4.91 -25.66
C ARG A 345 5.54 3.78 -26.58
N ARG A 346 6.35 2.73 -26.78
CA ARG A 346 5.98 1.56 -27.59
C ARG A 346 4.75 0.85 -27.02
N MET A 347 4.65 0.72 -25.70
CA MET A 347 3.46 0.18 -25.04
C MET A 347 2.21 1.05 -25.26
N ARG A 348 2.36 2.38 -25.28
CA ARG A 348 1.29 3.33 -25.56
C ARG A 348 0.80 3.22 -27.01
N GLU A 349 1.72 3.18 -27.98
CA GLU A 349 1.40 2.95 -29.40
C GLU A 349 0.59 1.66 -29.62
N ILE A 350 0.92 0.59 -28.88
CA ILE A 350 0.17 -0.68 -28.92
C ILE A 350 -1.24 -0.52 -28.34
N ALA A 351 -1.38 0.22 -27.23
CA ALA A 351 -2.68 0.49 -26.63
C ALA A 351 -3.59 1.30 -27.56
N ASP A 352 -3.08 2.38 -28.17
CA ASP A 352 -3.84 3.22 -29.10
C ASP A 352 -4.30 2.41 -30.32
N LYS A 353 -3.42 1.60 -30.91
CA LYS A 353 -3.76 0.68 -32.02
C LYS A 353 -4.85 -0.34 -31.64
N ALA A 354 -4.89 -0.78 -30.39
CA ALA A 354 -5.87 -1.73 -29.87
C ALA A 354 -7.19 -1.08 -29.40
N GLY A 355 -7.24 0.26 -29.30
CA GLY A 355 -8.35 0.99 -28.68
C GLY A 355 -8.38 0.91 -27.14
N ALA A 356 -7.26 0.56 -26.52
CA ALA A 356 -7.13 0.30 -25.09
C ALA A 356 -6.70 1.54 -24.30
N VAL A 357 -7.22 1.69 -23.08
CA VAL A 357 -6.66 2.67 -22.13
C VAL A 357 -5.33 2.13 -21.61
N PHE A 358 -4.24 2.77 -22.02
CA PHE A 358 -2.91 2.47 -21.48
C PHE A 358 -2.79 2.92 -20.02
N MET A 359 -2.50 1.97 -19.13
CA MET A 359 -2.32 2.16 -17.70
C MET A 359 -0.93 1.66 -17.25
N VAL A 360 -0.28 2.33 -16.30
CA VAL A 360 0.99 1.87 -15.73
C VAL A 360 0.93 1.78 -14.20
N ASP A 361 1.26 0.60 -13.66
CA ASP A 361 1.56 0.41 -12.24
C ASP A 361 3.08 0.61 -12.02
N MET A 362 3.47 1.82 -11.63
CA MET A 362 4.87 2.16 -11.34
C MET A 362 5.29 1.87 -9.90
N ALA A 363 4.50 1.12 -9.12
CA ALA A 363 4.67 0.99 -7.68
C ALA A 363 6.07 0.57 -7.22
N HIS A 364 6.79 -0.22 -8.03
CA HIS A 364 8.16 -0.63 -7.75
C HIS A 364 9.20 0.47 -8.02
N PHE A 365 9.03 1.27 -9.08
CA PHE A 365 10.04 2.16 -9.64
C PHE A 365 9.66 3.65 -9.60
N ALA A 366 8.58 4.03 -8.92
CA ALA A 366 8.13 5.42 -8.81
C ALA A 366 9.19 6.40 -8.27
N GLY A 367 10.13 5.97 -7.42
CA GLY A 367 11.27 6.80 -7.01
C GLY A 367 12.29 7.04 -8.13
N LEU A 368 12.41 6.11 -9.08
CA LEU A 368 13.25 6.27 -10.28
C LEU A 368 12.59 7.21 -11.30
N VAL A 369 11.25 7.25 -11.36
CA VAL A 369 10.51 8.25 -12.15
C VAL A 369 10.64 9.64 -11.50
N ALA A 370 10.31 9.77 -10.20
CA ALA A 370 10.41 11.01 -9.44
C ALA A 370 11.83 11.60 -9.42
N GLY A 371 12.86 10.76 -9.30
CA GLY A 371 14.25 11.18 -9.35
C GLY A 371 14.78 11.47 -10.76
N GLY A 372 13.98 11.26 -11.81
CA GLY A 372 14.39 11.52 -13.19
C GLY A 372 15.41 10.52 -13.75
N VAL A 373 15.40 9.26 -13.29
CA VAL A 373 16.17 8.17 -13.91
C VAL A 373 15.42 7.63 -15.14
N PHE A 374 14.11 7.43 -15.00
CA PHE A 374 13.23 6.96 -16.09
C PHE A 374 12.64 8.16 -16.84
N GLN A 375 13.25 8.52 -17.97
CA GLN A 375 12.89 9.67 -18.82
C GLN A 375 12.56 9.25 -20.27
N GLY A 376 12.04 10.17 -21.09
CA GLY A 376 11.77 9.94 -22.50
C GLY A 376 10.81 8.77 -22.73
N ASP A 377 11.18 7.83 -23.60
CA ASP A 377 10.44 6.58 -23.85
C ASP A 377 10.18 5.76 -22.57
N ALA A 378 11.02 5.90 -21.53
CA ALA A 378 10.92 5.20 -20.26
C ALA A 378 10.12 5.97 -19.17
N ASN A 379 9.63 7.18 -19.43
CA ASN A 379 8.78 7.89 -18.45
C ASN A 379 7.31 7.41 -18.54
N PRO A 380 6.77 6.67 -17.56
CA PRO A 380 5.40 6.17 -17.65
C PRO A 380 4.33 7.28 -17.60
N VAL A 381 4.62 8.41 -16.93
CA VAL A 381 3.67 9.53 -16.76
C VAL A 381 3.54 10.36 -18.04
N ALA A 382 4.54 10.32 -18.93
CA ALA A 382 4.48 10.99 -20.23
C ALA A 382 3.64 10.24 -21.27
N HIS A 383 3.41 8.93 -21.10
CA HIS A 383 2.79 8.08 -22.12
C HIS A 383 1.44 7.47 -21.70
N ALA A 384 1.24 7.17 -20.41
CA ALA A 384 0.03 6.53 -19.91
C ALA A 384 -1.13 7.50 -19.66
N HIS A 385 -2.37 7.02 -19.83
CA HIS A 385 -3.56 7.78 -19.44
C HIS A 385 -3.72 7.83 -17.91
N VAL A 386 -3.40 6.71 -17.25
CA VAL A 386 -3.52 6.54 -15.80
C VAL A 386 -2.27 5.82 -15.28
N VAL A 387 -1.65 6.37 -14.24
CA VAL A 387 -0.50 5.78 -13.55
C VAL A 387 -0.83 5.56 -12.09
N THR A 388 -0.69 4.33 -11.61
CA THR A 388 -0.84 4.00 -10.19
C THR A 388 0.51 3.72 -9.54
N SER A 389 0.59 3.93 -8.23
CA SER A 389 1.81 3.64 -7.48
C SER A 389 1.56 3.38 -6.00
N THR A 390 2.51 2.70 -5.36
CA THR A 390 2.68 2.71 -3.90
C THR A 390 3.68 3.78 -3.47
N THR A 391 3.44 4.41 -2.31
CA THR A 391 4.32 5.46 -1.78
C THR A 391 5.59 4.94 -1.09
N HIS A 392 5.67 3.67 -0.70
CA HIS A 392 6.68 3.14 0.24
C HIS A 392 7.91 2.43 -0.35
N LYS A 393 7.97 2.20 -1.67
CA LYS A 393 9.09 1.44 -2.29
C LYS A 393 10.26 2.37 -2.60
N THR A 394 10.71 2.44 -3.86
CA THR A 394 11.71 3.44 -4.30
C THR A 394 11.34 4.88 -3.97
N LEU A 395 10.04 5.21 -3.86
CA LEU A 395 9.56 6.55 -3.50
C LEU A 395 9.74 6.91 -1.99
N ARG A 396 10.10 5.94 -1.13
CA ARG A 396 10.56 6.16 0.25
C ARG A 396 9.58 6.88 1.22
N GLY A 397 8.29 6.92 0.89
CA GLY A 397 7.22 7.43 1.76
C GLY A 397 6.54 6.38 2.64
N PRO A 398 5.34 6.65 3.18
CA PRO A 398 4.61 5.73 4.05
C PRO A 398 3.94 4.59 3.27
N ARG A 399 3.40 3.60 3.99
CA ARG A 399 2.43 2.67 3.40
C ARG A 399 1.19 3.45 2.92
N GLY A 400 0.72 3.10 1.73
CA GLY A 400 -0.16 3.96 0.93
C GLY A 400 0.03 3.75 -0.57
N GLY A 401 -0.87 4.33 -1.35
CA GLY A 401 -0.74 4.50 -2.80
C GLY A 401 -1.27 5.84 -3.29
N ILE A 402 -1.12 6.06 -4.59
CA ILE A 402 -1.57 7.25 -5.34
C ILE A 402 -2.08 6.81 -6.73
N VAL A 403 -2.96 7.62 -7.31
CA VAL A 403 -3.33 7.57 -8.74
C VAL A 403 -2.97 8.92 -9.36
N LEU A 404 -2.35 8.89 -10.52
CA LEU A 404 -2.07 10.04 -11.39
C LEU A 404 -2.80 9.80 -12.72
N CYS A 405 -3.27 10.84 -13.39
CA CYS A 405 -3.88 10.68 -14.71
C CYS A 405 -3.83 11.96 -15.55
N VAL A 406 -4.09 11.79 -16.85
CA VAL A 406 -4.48 12.87 -17.76
C VAL A 406 -5.86 13.43 -17.38
N LYS A 407 -6.17 14.69 -17.71
CA LYS A 407 -7.40 15.37 -17.28
C LYS A 407 -8.69 14.62 -17.59
N GLU A 408 -8.71 13.83 -18.67
CA GLU A 408 -9.84 12.96 -19.07
C GLU A 408 -10.34 12.04 -17.94
N PHE A 409 -9.45 11.53 -17.08
CA PHE A 409 -9.83 10.59 -16.02
C PHE A 409 -10.01 11.23 -14.64
N ALA A 410 -9.78 12.55 -14.50
CA ALA A 410 -9.70 13.21 -13.20
C ALA A 410 -10.98 13.05 -12.36
N GLU A 411 -12.14 13.41 -12.92
CA GLU A 411 -13.43 13.33 -12.22
C GLU A 411 -13.86 11.90 -11.86
N TYR A 412 -13.30 10.88 -12.52
CA TYR A 412 -13.62 9.47 -12.30
C TYR A 412 -12.70 8.85 -11.24
N VAL A 413 -11.44 9.28 -11.19
CA VAL A 413 -10.50 8.92 -10.12
C VAL A 413 -10.92 9.56 -8.80
N ASP A 414 -11.38 10.80 -8.82
CA ASP A 414 -11.85 11.53 -7.63
C ASP A 414 -13.09 10.90 -6.97
N LYS A 415 -13.93 10.21 -7.74
CA LYS A 415 -15.07 9.41 -7.22
C LYS A 415 -14.63 8.12 -6.51
N GLY A 416 -13.33 7.81 -6.50
CA GLY A 416 -12.76 6.60 -5.86
C GLY A 416 -13.15 6.42 -4.40
N CYS A 417 -13.41 7.53 -3.69
CA CYS A 417 -14.18 7.57 -2.46
C CYS A 417 -15.55 8.22 -2.74
N PRO A 418 -16.70 7.53 -2.54
CA PRO A 418 -16.88 6.25 -1.86
C PRO A 418 -16.87 5.00 -2.78
N LEU A 419 -16.63 5.12 -4.09
CA LEU A 419 -16.85 4.02 -5.07
C LEU A 419 -16.04 2.74 -4.80
N VAL A 420 -14.82 2.88 -4.28
CA VAL A 420 -13.86 1.77 -4.09
C VAL A 420 -13.32 1.71 -2.66
N ILE A 421 -13.15 2.87 -2.02
CA ILE A 421 -12.73 3.01 -0.63
C ILE A 421 -13.74 3.86 0.14
N GLY A 422 -13.99 3.55 1.41
CA GLY A 422 -14.69 4.47 2.33
C GLY A 422 -13.78 5.63 2.75
N GLY A 423 -14.07 6.21 3.92
CA GLY A 423 -13.29 7.31 4.51
C GLY A 423 -11.77 7.21 4.32
N PRO A 424 -11.12 8.20 3.68
CA PRO A 424 -9.67 8.21 3.50
C PRO A 424 -8.95 8.37 4.84
N LEU A 425 -7.67 7.98 4.90
CA LEU A 425 -6.84 8.05 6.12
C LEU A 425 -6.01 9.35 6.16
N PRO A 426 -6.45 10.45 6.82
CA PRO A 426 -5.85 11.76 6.60
C PRO A 426 -4.49 11.94 7.28
N HIS A 427 -4.24 11.21 8.37
CA HIS A 427 -2.92 11.07 8.99
C HIS A 427 -1.91 10.37 8.05
N VAL A 428 -2.35 9.40 7.25
CA VAL A 428 -1.51 8.82 6.19
C VAL A 428 -1.31 9.81 5.05
N MET A 429 -2.32 10.62 4.70
CA MET A 429 -2.16 11.68 3.69
C MET A 429 -1.18 12.77 4.14
N ALA A 430 -1.15 13.14 5.43
CA ALA A 430 -0.13 14.02 6.00
C ALA A 430 1.29 13.42 5.88
N SER A 431 1.42 12.12 6.16
CA SER A 431 2.68 11.39 5.97
C SER A 431 3.10 11.31 4.49
N LYS A 432 2.14 11.14 3.55
CA LYS A 432 2.40 11.23 2.11
C LYS A 432 2.85 12.63 1.70
N ALA A 433 2.23 13.68 2.24
CA ALA A 433 2.62 15.06 1.99
C ALA A 433 4.10 15.28 2.32
N VAL A 434 4.55 14.90 3.51
CA VAL A 434 5.97 15.00 3.91
C VAL A 434 6.89 14.26 2.94
N ALA A 435 6.60 13.01 2.61
CA ALA A 435 7.42 12.22 1.71
C ALA A 435 7.47 12.78 0.28
N LEU A 436 6.36 13.33 -0.23
CA LEU A 436 6.30 13.98 -1.54
C LEU A 436 7.05 15.33 -1.53
N THR A 437 6.99 16.09 -0.43
CA THR A 437 7.80 17.31 -0.25
C THR A 437 9.30 16.99 -0.19
N GLU A 438 9.71 15.88 0.43
CA GLU A 438 11.09 15.40 0.39
C GLU A 438 11.51 14.96 -1.02
N ALA A 439 10.66 14.22 -1.74
CA ALA A 439 10.96 13.75 -3.09
C ALA A 439 11.04 14.87 -4.14
N ASN A 440 10.39 16.02 -3.89
CA ASN A 440 10.49 17.22 -4.72
C ASN A 440 11.86 17.95 -4.60
N ARG A 441 12.76 17.54 -3.71
CA ARG A 441 14.06 18.22 -3.50
C ARG A 441 15.17 17.65 -4.41
N PRO A 442 16.20 18.43 -4.77
CA PRO A 442 17.25 18.00 -5.71
C PRO A 442 17.98 16.72 -5.28
N GLU A 443 18.20 16.52 -3.98
CA GLU A 443 18.93 15.38 -3.41
C GLU A 443 18.21 14.04 -3.65
N PHE A 444 16.89 14.07 -3.89
CA PHE A 444 16.13 12.87 -4.24
C PHE A 444 16.52 12.32 -5.63
N LYS A 445 16.98 13.19 -6.55
CA LYS A 445 17.49 12.77 -7.87
C LYS A 445 18.81 12.04 -7.74
N GLU A 446 19.73 12.55 -6.91
CA GLU A 446 20.96 11.84 -6.57
C GLU A 446 20.67 10.48 -5.92
N TYR A 447 19.74 10.44 -4.97
CA TYR A 447 19.30 9.21 -4.33
C TYR A 447 18.82 8.18 -5.36
N ALA A 448 17.92 8.56 -6.26
CA ALA A 448 17.40 7.67 -7.31
C ALA A 448 18.51 7.16 -8.26
N ALA A 449 19.45 8.03 -8.65
CA ALA A 449 20.61 7.64 -9.46
C ALA A 449 21.52 6.64 -8.70
N LYS A 450 21.78 6.90 -7.42
CA LYS A 450 22.57 6.03 -6.52
C LYS A 450 21.94 4.64 -6.38
N ILE A 451 20.60 4.51 -6.39
CA ILE A 451 19.91 3.20 -6.35
C ILE A 451 20.33 2.33 -7.55
N VAL A 452 20.31 2.89 -8.76
CA VAL A 452 20.61 2.15 -10.00
C VAL A 452 22.10 1.92 -10.18
N SER A 453 22.98 2.86 -9.78
CA SER A 453 24.43 2.61 -9.77
C SER A 453 24.78 1.47 -8.80
N ASN A 454 24.19 1.46 -7.61
CA ASN A 454 24.36 0.37 -6.65
C ASN A 454 23.78 -0.95 -7.18
N ALA A 455 22.62 -0.93 -7.85
CA ALA A 455 22.03 -2.14 -8.41
C ALA A 455 22.90 -2.76 -9.52
N ARG A 456 23.48 -1.93 -10.39
CA ARG A 456 24.44 -2.36 -11.41
C ARG A 456 25.77 -2.85 -10.82
N ALA A 457 26.29 -2.18 -9.78
CA ALA A 457 27.47 -2.63 -9.05
C ALA A 457 27.26 -3.99 -8.37
N LEU A 458 26.11 -4.18 -7.70
CA LEU A 458 25.74 -5.44 -7.05
C LEU A 458 25.54 -6.57 -8.08
N ALA A 459 24.90 -6.29 -9.21
CA ALA A 459 24.75 -7.25 -10.30
C ALA A 459 26.10 -7.69 -10.86
N ALA A 460 27.00 -6.74 -11.17
CA ALA A 460 28.35 -7.05 -11.65
C ALA A 460 29.17 -7.84 -10.61
N ALA A 461 29.10 -7.47 -9.33
CA ALA A 461 29.76 -8.16 -8.24
C ALA A 461 29.26 -9.61 -8.05
N LEU A 462 27.97 -9.85 -8.21
CA LEU A 462 27.37 -11.19 -8.16
C LEU A 462 27.79 -12.04 -9.37
N THR A 463 27.75 -11.50 -10.59
CA THR A 463 28.19 -12.23 -11.80
C THR A 463 29.69 -12.53 -11.79
N ALA A 464 30.53 -11.62 -11.28
CA ALA A 464 31.96 -11.89 -11.05
C ALA A 464 32.21 -13.02 -10.03
N ARG A 465 31.23 -13.34 -9.18
CA ARG A 465 31.24 -14.46 -8.22
C ARG A 465 30.52 -15.70 -8.76
N GLY A 466 30.23 -15.76 -10.06
CA GLY A 466 29.62 -16.91 -10.73
C GLY A 466 28.09 -17.00 -10.64
N PHE A 467 27.39 -15.97 -10.12
CA PHE A 467 25.93 -15.98 -10.10
C PHE A 467 25.33 -15.65 -11.47
N THR A 468 24.46 -16.55 -11.94
CA THR A 468 23.63 -16.33 -13.13
C THR A 468 22.46 -15.41 -12.79
N LEU A 469 22.37 -14.26 -13.45
CA LEU A 469 21.28 -13.29 -13.29
C LEU A 469 20.27 -13.39 -14.44
N ALA A 470 18.97 -13.32 -14.16
CA ALA A 470 17.96 -13.30 -15.21
C ALA A 470 18.11 -12.04 -16.09
N THR A 471 18.00 -12.19 -17.41
CA THR A 471 18.33 -11.16 -18.42
C THR A 471 19.79 -10.66 -18.39
N GLY A 472 20.68 -11.28 -17.60
CA GLY A 472 22.11 -10.93 -17.54
C GLY A 472 22.46 -9.62 -16.81
N GLY A 473 21.55 -9.00 -16.06
CA GLY A 473 21.84 -7.74 -15.35
C GLY A 473 20.59 -6.98 -14.90
N THR A 474 20.73 -5.65 -14.74
CA THR A 474 19.63 -4.74 -14.37
C THR A 474 19.84 -3.32 -14.90
N ASP A 475 18.72 -2.65 -15.17
CA ASP A 475 18.64 -1.22 -15.50
C ASP A 475 17.83 -0.43 -14.47
N ASN A 476 17.41 -1.09 -13.39
CA ASN A 476 16.57 -0.50 -12.35
C ASN A 476 17.12 -0.83 -10.95
N HIS A 477 16.26 -0.85 -9.93
CA HIS A 477 16.64 -1.04 -8.53
C HIS A 477 16.70 -2.51 -8.07
N LEU A 478 16.41 -3.49 -8.93
CA LEU A 478 16.31 -4.90 -8.57
C LEU A 478 16.94 -5.84 -9.59
N MET A 479 17.28 -7.05 -9.14
CA MET A 479 17.77 -8.15 -9.99
C MET A 479 17.24 -9.50 -9.49
N LEU A 480 17.24 -10.49 -10.38
CA LEU A 480 16.87 -11.88 -10.07
C LEU A 480 18.09 -12.79 -10.19
N ILE A 481 18.47 -13.46 -9.09
CA ILE A 481 19.54 -14.47 -9.08
C ILE A 481 18.93 -15.84 -9.33
N ASN A 482 19.46 -16.60 -10.30
CA ASN A 482 19.11 -18.01 -10.49
C ASN A 482 20.00 -18.90 -9.61
N VAL A 483 19.61 -19.07 -8.33
CA VAL A 483 20.35 -19.89 -7.36
C VAL A 483 20.31 -21.38 -7.69
N ALA A 484 19.26 -21.86 -8.38
CA ALA A 484 19.20 -23.25 -8.84
C ALA A 484 20.31 -23.56 -9.86
N ALA A 485 20.56 -22.66 -10.82
CA ALA A 485 21.66 -22.79 -11.77
C ALA A 485 23.04 -22.45 -11.19
N SER A 486 23.10 -21.50 -10.25
CA SER A 486 24.39 -21.00 -9.71
C SER A 486 24.98 -21.88 -8.61
N CYS A 487 24.15 -22.52 -7.78
CA CYS A 487 24.61 -23.33 -6.64
C CYS A 487 23.72 -24.55 -6.30
N GLY A 488 22.76 -24.92 -7.16
CA GLY A 488 21.92 -26.10 -6.97
C GLY A 488 20.86 -26.01 -5.86
N LEU A 489 20.66 -24.83 -5.27
CA LEU A 489 19.69 -24.59 -4.19
C LEU A 489 18.35 -24.09 -4.74
N THR A 490 17.24 -24.41 -4.07
CA THR A 490 15.96 -23.73 -4.34
C THR A 490 15.98 -22.32 -3.77
N GLY A 491 15.15 -21.43 -4.31
CA GLY A 491 15.02 -20.06 -3.80
C GLY A 491 14.68 -20.04 -2.30
N THR A 492 13.75 -20.90 -1.86
CA THR A 492 13.39 -21.03 -0.44
C THR A 492 14.55 -21.51 0.44
N GLN A 493 15.42 -22.42 -0.02
CA GLN A 493 16.61 -22.82 0.73
C GLN A 493 17.60 -21.66 0.87
N ALA A 494 17.95 -21.04 -0.27
CA ALA A 494 18.90 -19.93 -0.31
C ALA A 494 18.44 -18.72 0.53
N ALA A 495 17.16 -18.35 0.44
CA ALA A 495 16.59 -17.25 1.23
C ALA A 495 16.56 -17.54 2.74
N SER A 496 16.31 -18.79 3.13
CA SER A 496 16.27 -19.19 4.55
C SER A 496 17.67 -19.18 5.18
N ALA A 497 18.67 -19.75 4.48
CA ALA A 497 20.06 -19.72 4.91
C ALA A 497 20.60 -18.28 5.01
N LEU A 498 20.27 -17.42 4.04
CA LEU A 498 20.64 -16.00 4.08
C LEU A 498 19.96 -15.25 5.24
N ARG A 499 18.69 -15.53 5.55
CA ARG A 499 18.01 -14.96 6.74
C ARG A 499 18.63 -15.44 8.05
N GLU A 500 19.06 -16.69 8.15
CA GLU A 500 19.83 -17.19 9.30
C GLU A 500 21.15 -16.41 9.50
N CYS A 501 21.79 -16.01 8.41
CA CYS A 501 23.05 -15.27 8.39
C CYS A 501 22.91 -13.74 8.55
N GLY A 502 21.69 -13.21 8.70
CA GLY A 502 21.45 -11.77 8.86
C GLY A 502 20.98 -11.03 7.60
N VAL A 503 20.79 -11.70 6.46
CA VAL A 503 20.38 -11.06 5.19
C VAL A 503 18.90 -11.30 4.90
N THR A 504 18.12 -10.22 4.76
CA THR A 504 16.66 -10.27 4.54
C THR A 504 16.32 -9.92 3.10
N LEU A 505 15.85 -10.92 2.35
CA LEU A 505 15.43 -10.85 0.95
C LEU A 505 14.26 -11.81 0.69
N ASN A 506 13.73 -11.86 -0.54
CA ASN A 506 12.69 -12.84 -0.90
C ASN A 506 13.18 -13.86 -1.94
N TYR A 507 12.79 -15.12 -1.75
CA TYR A 507 12.77 -16.10 -2.83
C TYR A 507 11.73 -15.69 -3.88
N ASN A 508 11.97 -15.98 -5.16
CA ASN A 508 11.18 -15.46 -6.26
C ASN A 508 11.14 -16.47 -7.41
N SER A 509 9.96 -16.68 -8.00
CA SER A 509 9.88 -17.40 -9.27
C SER A 509 10.67 -16.66 -10.34
N LEU A 510 11.39 -17.40 -11.17
CA LEU A 510 11.92 -16.89 -12.44
C LEU A 510 10.85 -17.01 -13.54
N PRO A 511 10.98 -16.29 -14.67
CA PRO A 511 10.21 -16.60 -15.87
C PRO A 511 10.33 -18.09 -16.21
N TYR A 512 9.17 -18.76 -16.37
CA TYR A 512 9.07 -20.19 -16.65
C TYR A 512 9.70 -21.14 -15.60
N ASP A 513 9.73 -20.74 -14.32
CA ASP A 513 10.28 -21.53 -13.21
C ASP A 513 9.71 -22.97 -13.13
N PRO A 514 10.54 -24.04 -13.10
CA PRO A 514 10.09 -25.42 -12.90
C PRO A 514 9.61 -25.71 -11.46
N ASN A 515 9.76 -24.76 -10.52
CA ASN A 515 9.34 -24.89 -9.13
C ASN A 515 8.16 -23.96 -8.79
N GLY A 516 7.18 -24.50 -8.06
CA GLY A 516 6.02 -23.74 -7.58
C GLY A 516 6.38 -22.61 -6.60
N PRO A 517 5.43 -21.69 -6.33
CA PRO A 517 5.68 -20.38 -5.70
C PRO A 517 6.10 -20.42 -4.22
N MET A 518 6.20 -21.59 -3.60
CA MET A 518 6.67 -21.80 -2.21
C MET A 518 8.01 -22.58 -2.16
N ILE A 519 8.71 -22.63 -3.29
CA ILE A 519 10.01 -23.30 -3.48
C ILE A 519 10.89 -22.41 -4.37
N THR A 520 10.46 -22.19 -5.62
CA THR A 520 11.14 -21.35 -6.65
C THR A 520 12.59 -21.73 -6.98
N SER A 521 13.11 -21.20 -8.08
CA SER A 521 14.50 -21.41 -8.53
C SER A 521 15.40 -20.19 -8.33
N GLY A 522 14.83 -19.06 -7.87
CA GLY A 522 15.55 -17.79 -7.79
C GLY A 522 15.35 -16.99 -6.49
N LEU A 523 16.14 -15.93 -6.37
CA LEU A 523 16.02 -14.87 -5.37
C LEU A 523 15.76 -13.54 -6.08
N ARG A 524 14.95 -12.67 -5.48
CA ARG A 524 14.82 -11.25 -5.88
C ARG A 524 15.46 -10.38 -4.80
N ILE A 525 16.42 -9.57 -5.21
CA ILE A 525 17.07 -8.57 -4.36
C ILE A 525 16.97 -7.19 -4.99
N GLY A 526 17.07 -6.14 -4.17
CA GLY A 526 17.14 -4.76 -4.65
C GLY A 526 17.81 -3.82 -3.67
N THR A 527 18.31 -2.70 -4.19
CA THR A 527 19.17 -1.74 -3.51
C THR A 527 18.52 -0.52 -2.82
N PRO A 528 17.19 -0.21 -2.88
CA PRO A 528 16.66 1.02 -2.29
C PRO A 528 16.96 1.22 -0.81
N ALA A 529 16.78 0.17 0.00
CA ALA A 529 16.97 0.23 1.45
C ALA A 529 18.44 0.47 1.83
N VAL A 530 19.39 -0.31 1.29
CA VAL A 530 20.83 -0.11 1.53
C VAL A 530 21.36 1.23 0.98
N THR A 531 20.81 1.70 -0.14
CA THR A 531 21.14 3.03 -0.69
C THR A 531 20.63 4.15 0.22
N THR A 532 19.45 4.00 0.84
CA THR A 532 18.93 4.95 1.85
C THR A 532 19.82 5.01 3.10
N LEU A 533 20.49 3.90 3.46
CA LEU A 533 21.47 3.87 4.54
C LEU A 533 22.84 4.48 4.16
N GLY A 534 23.04 4.87 2.89
CA GLY A 534 24.29 5.49 2.41
C GLY A 534 25.35 4.52 1.87
N MET A 535 25.02 3.22 1.72
CA MET A 535 25.95 2.23 1.17
C MET A 535 26.27 2.48 -0.31
N GLY A 536 27.51 2.24 -0.72
CA GLY A 536 28.01 2.44 -2.08
C GLY A 536 28.49 1.16 -2.77
N PRO A 537 29.22 1.28 -3.91
CA PRO A 537 29.70 0.13 -4.69
C PRO A 537 30.61 -0.84 -3.92
N GLU A 538 31.39 -0.35 -2.95
CA GLU A 538 32.24 -1.19 -2.09
C GLU A 538 31.39 -2.10 -1.19
N GLU A 539 30.36 -1.55 -0.55
CA GLU A 539 29.38 -2.36 0.18
C GLU A 539 28.63 -3.32 -0.74
N MET A 540 28.31 -2.94 -1.98
CA MET A 540 27.67 -3.86 -2.92
C MET A 540 28.58 -5.06 -3.26
N ALA A 541 29.91 -4.89 -3.27
CA ALA A 541 30.84 -5.99 -3.42
C ALA A 541 30.89 -6.90 -2.18
N GLU A 542 30.98 -6.33 -0.97
CA GLU A 542 30.93 -7.09 0.30
C GLU A 542 29.61 -7.85 0.46
N ILE A 543 28.49 -7.25 0.06
CA ILE A 543 27.17 -7.90 0.06
C ILE A 543 27.15 -9.10 -0.90
N ALA A 544 27.78 -8.98 -2.07
CA ALA A 544 27.92 -10.10 -3.00
C ALA A 544 28.83 -11.22 -2.45
N ASP A 545 29.89 -10.87 -1.70
CA ASP A 545 30.73 -11.86 -1.01
C ASP A 545 29.99 -12.58 0.12
N ILE A 546 29.22 -11.85 0.95
CA ILE A 546 28.38 -12.45 1.99
C ILE A 546 27.38 -13.43 1.37
N ILE A 547 26.73 -13.04 0.27
CA ILE A 547 25.79 -13.92 -0.45
C ILE A 547 26.50 -15.16 -1.01
N LYS A 548 27.68 -15.01 -1.62
CA LYS A 548 28.46 -16.14 -2.14
C LYS A 548 28.88 -17.10 -1.03
N PHE A 549 29.50 -16.57 0.03
CA PHE A 549 30.02 -17.34 1.17
C PHE A 549 28.94 -18.15 1.88
N VAL A 550 27.76 -17.56 2.13
CA VAL A 550 26.65 -18.27 2.78
C VAL A 550 26.09 -19.38 1.87
N LEU A 551 25.94 -19.13 0.57
CA LEU A 551 25.37 -20.11 -0.34
C LEU A 551 26.34 -21.26 -0.67
N ASP A 552 27.66 -21.01 -0.70
CA ASP A 552 28.69 -22.06 -0.79
C ASP A 552 28.69 -22.96 0.47
N GLY A 553 28.49 -22.36 1.65
CA GLY A 553 28.34 -23.07 2.92
C GLY A 553 26.98 -23.73 3.13
N THR A 554 26.06 -23.65 2.16
CA THR A 554 24.70 -24.20 2.23
C THR A 554 24.53 -25.38 1.27
N LYS A 555 23.97 -26.50 1.75
CA LYS A 555 23.70 -27.69 0.92
C LYS A 555 22.27 -28.17 1.12
N ALA A 556 21.62 -28.66 0.06
CA ALA A 556 20.29 -29.26 0.15
C ALA A 556 20.34 -30.54 1.02
N ALA A 557 19.58 -30.58 2.10
CA ALA A 557 19.58 -31.72 3.01
C ALA A 557 18.81 -32.90 2.39
N LEU A 558 19.31 -34.12 2.55
CA LEU A 558 18.64 -35.31 2.03
C LEU A 558 17.33 -35.59 2.79
N LEU A 559 16.34 -36.11 2.08
CA LEU A 559 15.13 -36.66 2.69
C LEU A 559 15.46 -37.98 3.37
N THR A 560 14.98 -38.17 4.60
CA THR A 560 15.28 -39.35 5.43
C THR A 560 14.12 -40.36 5.53
N THR A 561 12.95 -40.04 4.98
CA THR A 561 11.73 -40.86 5.07
C THR A 561 10.88 -40.79 3.80
N GLY A 562 10.06 -41.82 3.56
CA GLY A 562 9.15 -41.95 2.41
C GLY A 562 9.86 -42.26 1.08
N ASP A 563 9.08 -42.37 0.00
CA ASP A 563 9.48 -42.85 -1.34
C ASP A 563 10.53 -41.97 -2.06
N ASN A 564 10.95 -40.88 -1.43
CA ASN A 564 11.97 -39.96 -1.91
C ASN A 564 13.17 -39.86 -0.95
N ALA A 565 13.30 -40.78 0.01
CA ALA A 565 14.48 -40.89 0.86
C ALA A 565 15.77 -40.98 0.02
N GLY A 566 16.85 -40.39 0.53
CA GLY A 566 18.12 -40.25 -0.19
C GLY A 566 18.14 -39.15 -1.27
N LYS A 567 17.00 -38.62 -1.71
CA LYS A 567 16.95 -37.50 -2.67
C LYS A 567 17.09 -36.15 -1.93
N PRO A 568 17.65 -35.10 -2.56
CA PRO A 568 17.69 -33.76 -1.99
C PRO A 568 16.28 -33.22 -1.68
N SER A 569 16.12 -32.62 -0.50
CA SER A 569 14.92 -31.85 -0.17
C SER A 569 14.87 -30.58 -1.02
N LYS A 570 13.66 -30.14 -1.40
CA LYS A 570 13.41 -28.82 -1.99
C LYS A 570 13.24 -27.69 -0.96
N LYS A 571 13.32 -27.99 0.34
CA LYS A 571 13.12 -27.01 1.44
C LYS A 571 14.12 -27.12 2.58
N LYS A 572 14.46 -28.34 3.04
CA LYS A 572 15.47 -28.53 4.10
C LYS A 572 16.88 -28.32 3.53
N TYR A 573 17.76 -27.70 4.29
CA TYR A 573 19.17 -27.51 3.97
C TYR A 573 20.02 -27.76 5.22
N THR A 574 21.32 -27.94 5.03
CA THR A 574 22.34 -27.79 6.07
C THR A 574 23.17 -26.56 5.75
N LEU A 575 23.44 -25.74 6.76
CA LEU A 575 24.31 -24.57 6.71
C LEU A 575 25.40 -24.77 7.77
N ASP A 576 26.66 -24.54 7.39
CA ASP A 576 27.78 -24.62 8.32
C ASP A 576 27.69 -23.53 9.41
N ALA A 577 27.96 -23.90 10.66
CA ALA A 577 27.83 -23.00 11.81
C ALA A 577 28.88 -21.88 11.80
N ALA A 578 30.12 -22.16 11.42
CA ALA A 578 31.17 -21.14 11.32
C ALA A 578 30.89 -20.17 10.16
N VAL A 579 30.39 -20.68 9.02
CA VAL A 579 29.90 -19.83 7.92
C VAL A 579 28.79 -18.91 8.39
N ARG A 580 27.81 -19.41 9.16
CA ARG A 580 26.70 -18.60 9.67
C ARG A 580 27.16 -17.49 10.62
N GLU A 581 28.03 -17.80 11.59
CA GLU A 581 28.46 -16.79 12.55
C GLU A 581 29.43 -15.76 11.96
N GLU A 582 30.33 -16.11 11.03
CA GLU A 582 31.14 -15.09 10.32
C GLU A 582 30.29 -14.27 9.33
N ALA A 583 29.30 -14.86 8.65
CA ALA A 583 28.37 -14.07 7.83
C ALA A 583 27.58 -13.05 8.66
N ARG A 584 27.14 -13.43 9.88
CA ARG A 584 26.53 -12.50 10.85
C ARG A 584 27.50 -11.41 11.29
N SER A 585 28.76 -11.76 11.56
CA SER A 585 29.84 -10.83 11.89
C SER A 585 30.04 -9.79 10.78
N ARG A 586 30.11 -10.23 9.51
CA ARG A 586 30.18 -9.36 8.33
C ARG A 586 28.97 -8.43 8.19
N VAL A 587 27.75 -8.96 8.32
CA VAL A 587 26.51 -8.16 8.30
C VAL A 587 26.49 -7.13 9.44
N ALA A 588 26.91 -7.50 10.65
CA ALA A 588 26.99 -6.58 11.77
C ALA A 588 28.05 -5.48 11.55
N ARG A 589 29.21 -5.80 10.96
CA ARG A 589 30.23 -4.80 10.57
C ARG A 589 29.70 -3.80 9.53
N LEU A 590 28.87 -4.25 8.57
CA LEU A 590 28.19 -3.34 7.64
C LEU A 590 27.16 -2.45 8.35
N LEU A 591 26.23 -3.03 9.11
CA LEU A 591 25.13 -2.27 9.72
C LEU A 591 25.60 -1.36 10.87
N GLY A 592 26.71 -1.67 11.52
CA GLY A 592 27.38 -0.79 12.48
C GLY A 592 28.02 0.44 11.84
N ARG A 593 28.44 0.38 10.57
CA ARG A 593 28.89 1.53 9.78
C ARG A 593 27.73 2.38 9.25
N PHE A 594 26.59 1.74 8.98
CA PHE A 594 25.42 2.36 8.35
C PHE A 594 24.13 2.11 9.17
N PRO A 595 24.06 2.57 10.43
CA PRO A 595 22.93 2.31 11.32
C PRO A 595 21.66 3.02 10.84
N VAL A 596 20.53 2.31 10.82
CA VAL A 596 19.23 2.91 10.53
C VAL A 596 18.76 3.82 11.69
N TYR A 597 18.23 4.99 11.32
CA TYR A 597 17.78 6.07 12.22
C TYR A 597 18.78 6.36 13.36
N PRO A 598 20.03 6.79 13.07
CA PRO A 598 21.09 6.91 14.06
C PRO A 598 20.74 7.79 15.27
N GLN A 599 19.83 8.76 15.12
CA GLN A 599 19.34 9.62 16.20
C GLN A 599 18.46 8.89 17.24
N LEU A 600 18.03 7.65 16.96
CA LEU A 600 17.25 6.85 17.91
C LEU A 600 18.17 5.97 18.76
N ASP A 601 18.34 6.30 20.04
CA ASP A 601 19.04 5.45 21.01
C ASP A 601 18.19 4.20 21.31
N LEU A 602 18.68 3.02 20.90
CA LEU A 602 17.93 1.78 21.07
C LEU A 602 17.89 1.32 22.53
N GLY A 603 18.96 1.52 23.32
CA GLY A 603 18.99 1.10 24.72
C GLY A 603 18.05 1.94 25.57
N LEU A 604 18.01 3.25 25.32
CA LEU A 604 17.06 4.16 25.94
C LEU A 604 15.61 3.83 25.54
N LEU A 605 15.35 3.52 24.26
CA LEU A 605 14.03 3.08 23.79
C LEU A 605 13.62 1.71 24.36
N GLN A 606 14.56 0.82 24.66
CA GLN A 606 14.28 -0.44 25.38
C GLN A 606 13.85 -0.15 26.82
N SER A 607 14.50 0.78 27.53
CA SER A 607 14.09 1.20 28.88
C SER A 607 12.75 1.95 28.96
N CYS A 608 12.11 2.31 27.83
CA CYS A 608 10.71 2.78 27.79
C CYS A 608 9.67 1.65 27.93
N VAL A 609 10.07 0.40 27.66
CA VAL A 609 9.14 -0.71 27.33
C VAL A 609 9.42 -2.01 28.06
N GLU A 610 10.46 -2.10 28.87
CA GLU A 610 10.72 -3.21 29.81
C GLU A 610 9.76 -3.15 31.01
#